data_AF-A0AAV1J4H4-F1
#
_entry.id   AF-A0AAV1J4H4-F1
#
_cell.length_a   1.000
_cell.length_b   1.000
_cell.length_c   1.000
_cell.angle_alpha   90.00
_cell.angle_beta   90.00
_cell.angle_gamma   90.00
#
_symmetry.space_group_name_H-M   'P 1'
#
loop_
_entity.id
_entity.type
_entity.pdbx_description
1 polymer ?
#
loop_
_entity_poly.entity_id
_entity_poly.type
_entity_poly.pdbx_seq_one_letter_code
_entity_poly.pdbx_strand_id
1 'polypeptide(L)'
;MAANLETAIRKIKDTTQDIGKNIYDHINIPPKNTWKCLLNDDDIKQYEQLVIKKKYPYLDFKDVEIKLNPNKNIRHNLRDVSNFNEPNSCDTNEESMNVEIFNRGVQSMELQCKVQNYDWGKLGADSMVAKLVASANSSYDIDSSKPYAELWMGTHPNGPSIIIDRGVALSEYLKTNVDAIGPEVRRKFDVSVPFLLKVLSVRKALSIQAHPTKEHAEDLHKNFPDLYKDPNHKPELAIALTHFEGLCGFRPLSEIKTFLMKLPELTDILSEDSVNALLAHNAVNDSTSLLKDVFQSLMTCDKNKISNSLESLLQRLETEDESTQSLLLYPLLKQLHADFPGDVGCFAPYFMNYMQLRPGQAIFLKPNLPHAYLSGDCVECMACSDNVVRAGLTPKHIDVPTLIGMLDYTSYKPSEMLFTPQMEDENSCIWRPPVPDFAVVKIKVENGDSYNTIVRSSPSILIVISGSGEVCDTEPIAAKPGVVIFLKASRQLTFTPAPNSHIEAYQAICNV
;
A
#
# COMPACT_ATOMS: atom_id res chain seq x y z
N MET A 1 -25.49 -2.82 34.03
CA MET A 1 -25.37 -1.77 32.99
C MET A 1 -26.21 -0.52 33.31
N ALA A 2 -27.50 -0.63 33.67
CA ALA A 2 -28.36 0.54 33.95
C ALA A 2 -27.84 1.49 35.06
N ALA A 3 -27.29 0.95 36.15
CA ALA A 3 -26.77 1.75 37.27
C ALA A 3 -25.52 2.60 36.92
N ASN A 4 -24.73 2.18 35.93
CA ASN A 4 -23.55 2.94 35.50
C ASN A 4 -23.92 4.10 34.56
N LEU A 5 -25.02 3.99 33.83
CA LEU A 5 -25.50 5.04 32.92
C LEU A 5 -26.18 6.18 33.69
N GLU A 6 -26.99 5.87 34.71
CA GLU A 6 -27.55 6.89 35.61
C GLU A 6 -26.47 7.67 36.34
N THR A 7 -25.41 6.98 36.78
CA THR A 7 -24.26 7.61 37.46
C THR A 7 -23.46 8.50 36.52
N ALA A 8 -23.31 8.11 35.25
CA ALA A 8 -22.66 8.93 34.22
C ALA A 8 -23.49 10.17 33.85
N ILE A 9 -24.82 10.03 33.73
CA ILE A 9 -25.73 11.15 33.45
C ILE A 9 -25.79 12.13 34.63
N ARG A 10 -25.75 11.65 35.87
CA ARG A 10 -25.66 12.51 37.07
C ARG A 10 -24.37 13.32 37.09
N LYS A 11 -23.22 12.69 36.83
CA LYS A 11 -21.93 13.39 36.71
C LYS A 11 -21.94 14.44 35.61
N ILE A 12 -22.54 14.15 34.46
CA ILE A 12 -22.67 15.13 33.37
C ILE A 12 -23.52 16.32 33.81
N LYS A 13 -24.69 16.10 34.43
CA LYS A 13 -25.56 17.19 34.95
C LYS A 13 -24.85 18.07 35.99
N ASP A 14 -24.09 17.47 36.90
CA ASP A 14 -23.34 18.21 37.92
C ASP A 14 -22.22 19.07 37.28
N THR A 15 -21.61 18.59 36.20
CA THR A 15 -20.55 19.33 35.47
C THR A 15 -21.14 20.49 34.65
N THR A 16 -22.36 20.35 34.10
CA THR A 16 -23.05 21.42 33.37
C THR A 16 -23.53 22.53 34.30
N GLN A 17 -23.89 22.21 35.55
CA GLN A 17 -24.23 23.22 36.57
C GLN A 17 -23.01 24.05 37.02
N ASP A 18 -21.81 23.47 37.08
CA ASP A 18 -20.58 24.18 37.42
C ASP A 18 -20.07 25.10 36.30
N ILE A 19 -20.32 24.76 35.03
CA ILE A 19 -20.02 25.65 33.89
C ILE A 19 -20.94 26.88 33.91
N GLY A 20 -22.21 26.70 34.30
CA GLY A 20 -23.15 27.80 34.50
C GLY A 20 -22.71 28.81 35.56
N LYS A 21 -21.96 28.39 36.58
CA LYS A 21 -21.36 29.28 37.60
C LYS A 21 -20.10 30.00 37.11
N ASN A 22 -19.21 29.31 36.38
CA ASN A 22 -17.94 29.89 35.92
C ASN A 22 -18.09 30.92 34.78
N ILE A 23 -19.20 30.91 34.04
CA ILE A 23 -19.48 31.93 33.02
C ILE A 23 -19.83 33.30 33.66
N TYR A 24 -20.25 33.34 34.93
CA TYR A 24 -20.57 34.60 35.63
C TYR A 24 -19.34 35.39 36.09
N ASP A 25 -18.19 34.76 36.28
CA ASP A 25 -17.00 35.42 36.85
C ASP A 25 -16.09 36.07 35.78
N HIS A 26 -16.35 35.84 34.49
CA HIS A 26 -15.46 36.29 33.40
C HIS A 26 -16.06 37.29 32.40
N ILE A 27 -17.28 37.78 32.61
CA ILE A 27 -17.89 38.75 31.70
C ILE A 27 -18.42 39.96 32.48
N ASN A 28 -17.77 41.10 32.25
CA ASN A 28 -18.17 42.42 32.77
C ASN A 28 -19.52 42.83 32.14
N ILE A 29 -20.64 42.57 32.81
CA ILE A 29 -22.00 42.95 32.35
C ILE A 29 -22.72 43.74 33.47
N PRO A 30 -23.46 44.83 33.16
CA PRO A 30 -24.01 45.75 34.16
C PRO A 30 -25.17 45.14 34.97
N PRO A 31 -25.53 45.72 36.13
CA PRO A 31 -26.42 45.08 37.08
C PRO A 31 -27.90 45.10 36.65
N LYS A 32 -28.53 43.93 36.87
CA LYS A 32 -29.97 43.63 37.06
C LYS A 32 -30.97 44.68 36.56
N ASN A 33 -31.45 44.51 35.33
CA ASN A 33 -32.89 44.47 34.97
C ASN A 33 -33.06 44.62 33.45
N THR A 34 -32.76 43.59 32.64
CA THR A 34 -33.34 43.37 31.28
C THR A 34 -32.64 42.23 30.53
N TRP A 35 -32.65 40.99 31.03
CA TRP A 35 -32.40 39.83 30.17
C TRP A 35 -33.34 38.69 30.57
N LYS A 36 -34.47 38.59 29.85
CA LYS A 36 -35.30 37.39 29.82
C LYS A 36 -34.49 36.28 29.14
N CYS A 37 -34.56 35.07 29.71
CA CYS A 37 -33.99 33.81 29.23
C CYS A 37 -33.87 33.74 27.70
N LEU A 38 -32.66 33.49 27.19
CA LEU A 38 -32.39 33.36 25.75
C LEU A 38 -31.91 31.97 25.34
N LEU A 39 -32.21 30.94 26.12
CA LEU A 39 -32.19 29.56 25.66
C LEU A 39 -33.45 28.88 26.20
N ASN A 40 -34.31 28.41 25.30
CA ASN A 40 -35.44 27.57 25.68
C ASN A 40 -34.93 26.13 25.94
N ASP A 41 -35.78 25.27 26.50
CA ASP A 41 -35.39 23.89 26.82
C ASP A 41 -34.95 23.08 25.59
N ASP A 42 -35.45 23.42 24.39
CA ASP A 42 -35.05 22.77 23.14
C ASP A 42 -33.65 23.19 22.69
N ASP A 43 -33.25 24.45 22.92
CA ASP A 43 -31.90 24.94 22.64
C ASP A 43 -30.85 24.25 23.52
N ILE A 44 -31.19 24.03 24.80
CA ILE A 44 -30.34 23.28 25.74
C ILE A 44 -30.23 21.82 25.30
N LYS A 45 -31.35 21.20 24.89
CA LYS A 45 -31.39 19.81 24.43
C LYS A 45 -30.59 19.60 23.14
N GLN A 46 -30.65 20.54 22.20
CA GLN A 46 -29.81 20.52 20.99
C GLN A 46 -28.32 20.66 21.32
N TYR A 47 -27.97 21.55 22.25
CA TYR A 47 -26.59 21.71 22.68
C TYR A 47 -26.04 20.44 23.36
N GLU A 48 -26.82 19.83 24.25
CA GLU A 48 -26.46 18.54 24.88
C GLU A 48 -26.28 17.42 23.83
N GLN A 49 -27.18 17.34 22.85
CA GLN A 49 -27.04 16.38 21.73
C GLN A 49 -25.77 16.64 20.92
N LEU A 50 -25.43 17.89 20.62
CA LEU A 50 -24.21 18.24 19.90
C LEU A 50 -22.94 17.90 20.68
N VAL A 51 -22.91 18.14 22.00
CA VAL A 51 -21.78 17.79 22.87
C VAL A 51 -21.61 16.27 22.95
N ILE A 52 -22.71 15.53 23.09
CA ILE A 52 -22.68 14.06 23.12
C ILE A 52 -22.26 13.50 21.75
N LYS A 53 -22.76 14.06 20.64
CA LYS A 53 -22.38 13.65 19.28
C LYS A 53 -20.92 13.94 18.96
N LYS A 54 -20.35 15.01 19.54
CA LYS A 54 -18.92 15.33 19.45
C LYS A 54 -18.06 14.37 20.29
N LYS A 55 -18.57 13.89 21.42
CA LYS A 55 -17.86 12.98 22.34
C LYS A 55 -18.03 11.49 22.01
N TYR A 56 -19.14 11.13 21.38
CA TYR A 56 -19.54 9.75 21.04
C TYR A 56 -20.22 9.72 19.65
N PRO A 57 -19.48 9.92 18.55
CA PRO A 57 -20.04 10.11 17.21
C PRO A 57 -20.72 8.85 16.62
N TYR A 58 -20.55 7.69 17.25
CA TYR A 58 -21.13 6.40 16.86
C TYR A 58 -22.53 6.12 17.45
N LEU A 59 -23.06 7.00 18.32
CA LEU A 59 -24.41 6.85 18.89
C LEU A 59 -25.47 7.39 17.91
N ASP A 60 -26.39 6.53 17.45
CA ASP A 60 -27.62 6.97 16.79
C ASP A 60 -28.64 7.43 17.84
N PHE A 61 -28.91 8.74 17.86
CA PHE A 61 -29.83 9.36 18.81
C PHE A 61 -31.28 8.91 18.63
N LYS A 62 -31.70 8.47 17.44
CA LYS A 62 -33.05 7.90 17.23
C LYS A 62 -33.21 6.60 18.01
N ASP A 63 -32.19 5.74 18.00
CA ASP A 63 -32.21 4.47 18.73
C ASP A 63 -32.17 4.66 20.25
N VAL A 64 -31.47 5.70 20.72
CA VAL A 64 -31.44 6.08 22.13
C VAL A 64 -32.78 6.63 22.60
N GLU A 65 -33.44 7.47 21.78
CA GLU A 65 -34.73 8.08 22.12
C GLU A 65 -35.88 7.05 22.09
N ILE A 66 -35.84 6.09 21.17
CA ILE A 66 -36.78 4.95 21.10
C ILE A 66 -36.64 4.04 22.33
N LYS A 67 -35.41 3.77 22.80
CA LYS A 67 -35.16 2.94 24.00
C LYS A 67 -35.53 3.62 25.32
N LEU A 68 -35.51 4.95 25.38
CA LEU A 68 -35.81 5.72 26.60
C LEU A 68 -37.29 6.11 26.74
N ASN A 69 -38.09 6.06 25.67
CA ASN A 69 -39.51 6.42 25.73
C ASN A 69 -40.39 5.58 24.78
N PRO A 70 -40.61 4.28 25.09
CA PRO A 70 -41.35 3.37 24.21
C PRO A 70 -42.83 3.73 23.99
N ASN A 71 -43.40 4.66 24.76
CA ASN A 71 -44.83 4.98 24.73
C ASN A 71 -45.22 6.31 24.03
N LYS A 72 -44.31 6.99 23.33
CA LYS A 72 -44.60 8.34 22.80
C LYS A 72 -45.15 8.43 21.38
N ASN A 73 -45.37 7.32 20.68
CA ASN A 73 -46.03 7.32 19.36
C ASN A 73 -47.35 6.54 19.36
N ILE A 74 -48.36 7.09 20.04
CA ILE A 74 -49.75 6.82 19.71
C ILE A 74 -50.47 8.17 19.65
N ARG A 75 -50.55 8.78 18.45
CA ARG A 75 -51.74 9.48 17.92
C ARG A 75 -51.42 10.30 16.66
N HIS A 76 -52.45 10.30 15.78
CA HIS A 76 -52.67 11.10 14.57
C HIS A 76 -52.05 10.51 13.29
N ASN A 77 -52.78 10.22 12.22
CA ASN A 77 -54.16 10.51 11.83
C ASN A 77 -54.60 9.49 10.76
N LEU A 78 -55.87 9.06 10.80
CA LEU A 78 -56.82 9.06 9.68
C LEU A 78 -58.12 8.42 10.15
N ARG A 79 -59.20 9.20 10.12
CA ARG A 79 -60.59 8.77 10.33
C ARG A 79 -61.33 8.89 9.00
N ASP A 80 -62.04 7.80 8.68
CA ASP A 80 -63.30 7.64 7.93
C ASP A 80 -63.29 7.98 6.42
N VAL A 81 -63.94 7.25 5.50
CA VAL A 81 -65.20 6.49 5.56
C VAL A 81 -65.25 5.39 4.46
N SER A 82 -65.89 4.24 4.78
CA SER A 82 -66.61 3.25 3.91
C SER A 82 -65.80 2.43 2.88
N ASN A 83 -66.00 1.13 2.64
CA ASN A 83 -67.16 0.25 2.85
C ASN A 83 -66.79 -1.25 2.57
N PHE A 84 -67.59 -2.19 3.09
CA PHE A 84 -67.76 -3.64 2.74
C PHE A 84 -66.89 -4.75 3.37
N ASN A 85 -67.50 -5.37 4.42
CA ASN A 85 -67.85 -6.78 4.68
C ASN A 85 -66.87 -7.99 4.52
N GLU A 86 -66.79 -8.72 5.66
CA GLU A 86 -66.62 -10.18 5.90
C GLU A 86 -65.23 -10.86 5.77
N PRO A 87 -64.98 -12.02 6.43
CA PRO A 87 -65.27 -12.41 7.82
C PRO A 87 -64.05 -13.05 8.55
N ASN A 88 -64.14 -13.19 9.88
CA ASN A 88 -63.18 -13.93 10.72
C ASN A 88 -63.18 -15.44 10.44
N SER A 89 -62.01 -16.07 10.29
CA SER A 89 -61.61 -17.26 11.06
C SER A 89 -60.16 -17.66 10.76
N CYS A 90 -59.55 -18.33 11.72
CA CYS A 90 -58.14 -18.46 12.01
C CYS A 90 -57.31 -19.36 11.08
N ASP A 91 -56.00 -19.22 11.29
CA ASP A 91 -54.91 -20.17 11.04
C ASP A 91 -54.30 -20.22 9.64
N THR A 92 -53.35 -19.31 9.43
CA THR A 92 -52.14 -19.62 8.67
C THR A 92 -50.92 -19.07 9.39
N ASN A 93 -50.01 -19.96 9.74
CA ASN A 93 -48.64 -19.69 10.17
C ASN A 93 -47.99 -18.66 9.23
N GLU A 94 -47.82 -17.43 9.71
CA GLU A 94 -46.79 -16.54 9.21
C GLU A 94 -45.67 -16.54 10.24
N GLU A 95 -44.63 -17.32 9.94
CA GLU A 95 -43.30 -17.10 10.46
C GLU A 95 -42.92 -15.65 10.11
N SER A 96 -43.14 -14.75 11.06
CA SER A 96 -42.56 -13.42 11.01
C SER A 96 -41.05 -13.63 10.99
N MET A 97 -40.44 -13.42 9.82
CA MET A 97 -39.01 -13.23 9.67
C MET A 97 -38.59 -12.17 10.69
N ASN A 98 -38.05 -12.64 11.80
CA ASN A 98 -37.16 -11.86 12.62
C ASN A 98 -35.99 -11.50 11.71
N VAL A 99 -36.04 -10.32 11.11
CA VAL A 99 -34.81 -9.64 10.71
C VAL A 99 -34.16 -9.24 12.03
N GLU A 100 -33.53 -10.22 12.68
CA GLU A 100 -32.45 -9.96 13.60
C GLU A 100 -31.43 -9.18 12.77
N ILE A 101 -31.44 -7.85 12.93
CA ILE A 101 -30.27 -7.05 12.64
C ILE A 101 -29.23 -7.57 13.61
N PHE A 102 -28.52 -8.60 13.18
CA PHE A 102 -27.24 -8.96 13.74
C PHE A 102 -26.35 -7.75 13.52
N ASN A 103 -26.34 -6.86 14.52
CA ASN A 103 -25.12 -6.25 14.99
C ASN A 103 -24.21 -7.41 15.47
N ARG A 104 -23.78 -8.27 14.54
CA ARG A 104 -22.53 -9.02 14.70
C ARG A 104 -21.50 -7.92 14.72
N GLY A 105 -21.13 -7.49 15.92
CA GLY A 105 -19.98 -6.60 16.12
C GLY A 105 -18.89 -7.09 15.19
N VAL A 106 -18.40 -6.22 14.31
CA VAL A 106 -17.39 -6.61 13.33
C VAL A 106 -16.10 -6.80 14.12
N GLN A 107 -15.97 -8.04 14.57
CA GLN A 107 -14.81 -8.66 15.18
C GLN A 107 -13.57 -8.36 14.31
N SER A 108 -12.42 -8.22 14.98
CA SER A 108 -11.13 -7.83 14.40
C SER A 108 -10.85 -8.50 13.06
N MET A 109 -10.69 -7.71 11.99
CA MET A 109 -10.34 -8.19 10.65
C MET A 109 -8.81 -8.36 10.50
N GLU A 110 -8.18 -8.97 11.51
CA GLU A 110 -6.76 -9.27 11.49
C GLU A 110 -6.47 -10.40 10.49
N LEU A 111 -5.41 -10.22 9.70
CA LEU A 111 -5.07 -11.11 8.60
C LEU A 111 -3.80 -11.92 8.91
N GLN A 112 -3.92 -13.25 8.81
CA GLN A 112 -2.77 -14.12 8.62
C GLN A 112 -2.36 -14.10 7.15
N CYS A 113 -1.13 -13.65 6.90
CA CYS A 113 -0.62 -13.36 5.56
C CYS A 113 0.42 -14.38 5.09
N LYS A 114 0.60 -14.52 3.78
CA LYS A 114 1.48 -15.54 3.19
C LYS A 114 2.92 -15.05 3.13
N VAL A 115 3.86 -15.85 3.63
CA VAL A 115 5.30 -15.65 3.43
C VAL A 115 5.77 -16.42 2.21
N GLN A 116 6.43 -15.73 1.27
CA GLN A 116 7.18 -16.34 0.18
C GLN A 116 8.66 -16.44 0.54
N ASN A 117 9.23 -17.61 0.31
CA ASN A 117 10.58 -17.98 0.74
C ASN A 117 11.49 -18.11 -0.48
N TYR A 118 11.50 -17.09 -1.35
CA TYR A 118 12.30 -17.11 -2.57
C TYR A 118 13.79 -16.95 -2.26
N ASP A 119 14.65 -17.58 -3.06
CA ASP A 119 16.09 -17.67 -2.81
C ASP A 119 16.81 -16.32 -2.69
N TRP A 120 16.25 -15.26 -3.27
CA TRP A 120 16.80 -13.91 -3.20
C TRP A 120 16.56 -13.20 -1.85
N GLY A 121 15.68 -13.74 -1.00
CA GLY A 121 15.32 -13.15 0.28
C GLY A 121 16.46 -13.16 1.30
N LYS A 122 16.43 -12.23 2.26
CA LYS A 122 17.30 -12.27 3.46
C LYS A 122 17.03 -13.54 4.28
N LEU A 123 18.06 -14.05 4.93
CA LEU A 123 17.97 -15.29 5.70
C LEU A 123 17.49 -15.04 7.13
N GLY A 124 16.63 -15.93 7.62
CA GLY A 124 16.24 -15.98 9.02
C GLY A 124 15.93 -14.61 9.64
N ALA A 125 16.53 -14.35 10.80
CA ALA A 125 16.31 -13.12 11.56
C ALA A 125 16.97 -11.88 10.93
N ASP A 126 17.71 -11.97 9.83
CA ASP A 126 18.14 -10.78 9.08
C ASP A 126 17.02 -10.23 8.21
N SER A 127 16.03 -11.06 7.89
CA SER A 127 14.87 -10.64 7.11
C SER A 127 13.87 -9.85 7.93
N MET A 128 13.45 -8.70 7.41
CA MET A 128 12.34 -7.95 7.99
C MET A 128 11.03 -8.74 7.92
N VAL A 129 10.82 -9.51 6.85
CA VAL A 129 9.64 -10.38 6.70
C VAL A 129 9.58 -11.40 7.84
N ALA A 130 10.70 -12.06 8.15
CA ALA A 130 10.76 -13.01 9.25
C ALA A 130 10.46 -12.36 10.61
N LYS A 131 11.05 -11.18 10.88
CA LYS A 131 10.81 -10.42 12.11
C LYS A 131 9.34 -10.02 12.28
N LEU A 132 8.71 -9.52 11.22
CA LEU A 132 7.31 -9.11 11.23
C LEU A 132 6.41 -10.30 11.57
N VAL A 133 6.60 -11.43 10.88
CA VAL A 133 5.76 -12.62 11.07
C VAL A 133 5.93 -13.22 12.46
N ALA A 134 7.15 -13.28 12.98
CA ALA A 134 7.42 -13.77 14.34
C ALA A 134 6.90 -12.83 15.44
N SER A 135 6.91 -11.52 15.18
CA SER A 135 6.33 -10.52 16.10
C SER A 135 4.81 -10.62 16.18
N ALA A 136 4.14 -10.84 15.04
CA ALA A 136 2.69 -10.99 14.97
C ALA A 136 2.19 -12.35 15.50
N ASN A 137 2.99 -13.40 15.35
CA ASN A 137 2.67 -14.74 15.82
C ASN A 137 3.79 -15.30 16.70
N SER A 138 3.59 -15.28 18.02
CA SER A 138 4.57 -15.75 19.01
C SER A 138 4.93 -17.23 18.92
N SER A 139 4.14 -18.04 18.22
CA SER A 139 4.43 -19.45 17.96
C SER A 139 5.25 -19.68 16.69
N TYR A 140 5.56 -18.62 15.94
CA TYR A 140 6.30 -18.71 14.70
C TYR A 140 7.81 -18.77 14.98
N ASP A 141 8.41 -19.92 14.67
CA ASP A 141 9.85 -20.12 14.80
C ASP A 141 10.58 -19.71 13.50
N ILE A 142 11.63 -18.90 13.64
CA ILE A 142 12.41 -18.43 12.49
C ILE A 142 13.54 -19.43 12.22
N ASP A 143 13.51 -20.04 11.04
CA ASP A 143 14.63 -20.85 10.55
C ASP A 143 15.77 -19.92 10.08
N SER A 144 16.91 -19.97 10.77
CA SER A 144 18.06 -19.10 10.49
C SER A 144 18.67 -19.33 9.10
N SER A 145 18.47 -20.51 8.50
CA SER A 145 19.04 -20.88 7.20
C SER A 145 18.11 -20.58 6.02
N LYS A 146 16.84 -20.31 6.29
CA LYS A 146 15.79 -20.16 5.27
C LYS A 146 15.68 -18.72 4.78
N PRO A 147 15.48 -18.48 3.48
CA PRO A 147 15.18 -17.15 2.98
C PRO A 147 13.72 -16.74 3.23
N TYR A 148 13.53 -15.50 3.63
CA TYR A 148 12.22 -14.87 3.86
C TYR A 148 12.14 -13.62 2.98
N ALA A 149 11.50 -13.76 1.82
CA ALA A 149 11.60 -12.81 0.72
C ALA A 149 10.45 -11.80 0.71
N GLU A 150 9.22 -12.29 0.75
CA GLU A 150 8.02 -11.45 0.63
C GLU A 150 6.96 -11.83 1.67
N LEU A 151 6.28 -10.84 2.24
CA LEU A 151 5.03 -11.02 2.99
C LEU A 151 3.87 -10.48 2.14
N TRP A 152 2.92 -11.32 1.74
CA TRP A 152 1.82 -10.97 0.84
C TRP A 152 0.53 -10.69 1.59
N MET A 153 -0.07 -9.53 1.31
CA MET A 153 -1.27 -9.03 1.98
C MET A 153 -2.30 -8.60 0.93
N GLY A 154 -3.35 -9.41 0.76
CA GLY A 154 -4.36 -9.16 -0.26
C GLY A 154 -5.20 -10.39 -0.60
N THR A 155 -5.79 -10.35 -1.80
CA THR A 155 -6.69 -11.41 -2.30
C THR A 155 -6.05 -12.26 -3.39
N HIS A 156 -4.73 -12.23 -3.54
CA HIS A 156 -4.03 -12.94 -4.61
C HIS A 156 -4.11 -14.47 -4.41
N PRO A 157 -4.47 -15.26 -5.45
CA PRO A 157 -4.66 -16.71 -5.32
C PRO A 157 -3.40 -17.47 -4.90
N ASN A 158 -2.21 -17.04 -5.36
CA ASN A 158 -0.93 -17.66 -5.00
C ASN A 158 -0.46 -17.35 -3.55
N GLY A 159 -1.15 -16.44 -2.85
CA GLY A 159 -0.82 -16.08 -1.47
C GLY A 159 -2.02 -15.45 -0.77
N PRO A 160 -3.09 -16.23 -0.51
CA PRO A 160 -4.32 -15.70 0.06
C PRO A 160 -4.10 -15.26 1.52
N SER A 161 -4.58 -14.08 1.88
CA SER A 161 -4.70 -13.67 3.29
C SER A 161 -5.92 -14.31 3.93
N ILE A 162 -5.76 -14.84 5.15
CA ILE A 162 -6.83 -15.49 5.93
C ILE A 162 -7.24 -14.57 7.08
N ILE A 163 -8.55 -14.36 7.26
CA ILE A 163 -9.08 -13.61 8.40
C ILE A 163 -9.02 -14.52 9.63
N ILE A 164 -8.23 -14.16 10.65
CA ILE A 164 -7.83 -15.05 11.74
C ILE A 164 -9.04 -15.56 12.54
N ASP A 165 -9.95 -14.67 12.93
CA ASP A 165 -11.11 -14.99 13.76
C ASP A 165 -12.16 -15.88 13.08
N ARG A 166 -12.12 -15.95 11.75
CA ARG A 166 -13.08 -16.69 10.90
C ARG A 166 -12.48 -17.91 10.24
N GLY A 167 -11.16 -17.95 10.05
CA GLY A 167 -10.48 -18.99 9.28
C GLY A 167 -10.86 -19.00 7.78
N VAL A 168 -11.36 -17.88 7.24
CA VAL A 168 -11.76 -17.77 5.82
C VAL A 168 -10.81 -16.87 5.06
N ALA A 169 -10.58 -17.17 3.78
CA ALA A 169 -9.81 -16.30 2.90
C ALA A 169 -10.52 -14.96 2.69
N LEU A 170 -9.76 -13.86 2.67
CA LEU A 170 -10.29 -12.52 2.44
C LEU A 170 -11.05 -12.43 1.11
N SER A 171 -10.57 -13.09 0.06
CA SER A 171 -11.27 -13.16 -1.23
C SER A 171 -12.66 -13.77 -1.13
N GLU A 172 -12.84 -14.85 -0.36
CA GLU A 172 -14.14 -15.50 -0.17
C GLU A 172 -15.06 -14.68 0.74
N TYR A 173 -14.50 -14.01 1.76
CA TYR A 173 -15.23 -13.09 2.61
C TYR A 173 -15.88 -11.97 1.79
N LEU A 174 -15.14 -11.36 0.87
CA LEU A 174 -15.62 -10.24 0.06
C LEU A 174 -16.78 -10.61 -0.87
N LYS A 175 -16.79 -11.83 -1.43
CA LYS A 175 -17.89 -12.32 -2.28
C LYS A 175 -19.24 -12.30 -1.57
N THR A 176 -19.26 -12.50 -0.25
CA THR A 176 -20.49 -12.53 0.57
C THR A 176 -20.74 -11.24 1.35
N ASN A 177 -19.76 -10.32 1.36
CA ASN A 177 -19.80 -9.05 2.09
C ASN A 177 -19.41 -7.90 1.14
N VAL A 178 -20.19 -7.75 0.06
CA VAL A 178 -19.90 -6.80 -1.04
C VAL A 178 -19.90 -5.33 -0.59
N ASP A 179 -20.54 -5.03 0.54
CA ASP A 179 -20.53 -3.73 1.21
C ASP A 179 -19.12 -3.34 1.71
N ALA A 180 -18.24 -4.31 1.95
CA ALA A 180 -16.87 -4.07 2.41
C ALA A 180 -15.98 -3.36 1.39
N ILE A 181 -16.29 -3.45 0.08
CA ILE A 181 -15.47 -2.91 -1.03
C ILE A 181 -15.81 -1.43 -1.33
N GLY A 182 -17.00 -0.97 -0.99
CA GLY A 182 -17.46 0.37 -1.38
C GLY A 182 -17.85 0.48 -2.87
N PRO A 183 -18.73 1.44 -3.20
CA PRO A 183 -19.40 1.49 -4.50
C PRO A 183 -18.46 1.81 -5.68
N GLU A 184 -17.52 2.72 -5.50
CA GLU A 184 -16.63 3.19 -6.57
C GLU A 184 -15.63 2.10 -6.99
N VAL A 185 -15.05 1.39 -6.01
CA VAL A 185 -14.15 0.26 -6.26
C VAL A 185 -14.93 -0.86 -6.93
N ARG A 186 -16.13 -1.20 -6.44
CA ARG A 186 -16.97 -2.23 -7.05
C ARG A 186 -17.33 -1.91 -8.50
N ARG A 187 -17.60 -0.64 -8.82
CA ARG A 187 -17.92 -0.23 -10.20
C ARG A 187 -16.72 -0.42 -11.14
N LYS A 188 -15.49 -0.26 -10.64
CA LYS A 188 -14.28 -0.27 -11.47
C LYS A 188 -13.56 -1.62 -11.51
N PHE A 189 -13.55 -2.34 -10.40
CA PHE A 189 -12.75 -3.55 -10.16
C PHE A 189 -13.57 -4.74 -9.66
N ASP A 190 -14.90 -4.64 -9.71
CA ASP A 190 -15.83 -5.62 -9.17
C ASP A 190 -15.58 -5.87 -7.66
N VAL A 191 -16.04 -7.00 -7.13
CA VAL A 191 -15.87 -7.38 -5.72
C VAL A 191 -14.46 -7.95 -5.47
N SER A 192 -13.44 -7.11 -5.65
CA SER A 192 -12.04 -7.48 -5.44
C SER A 192 -11.21 -6.33 -4.85
N VAL A 193 -10.10 -6.68 -4.19
CA VAL A 193 -9.05 -5.71 -3.86
C VAL A 193 -8.11 -5.62 -5.07
N PRO A 194 -8.02 -4.47 -5.76
CA PRO A 194 -7.30 -4.37 -7.04
C PRO A 194 -5.78 -4.27 -6.91
N PHE A 195 -5.26 -4.45 -5.70
CA PHE A 195 -3.85 -4.33 -5.38
C PHE A 195 -3.37 -5.48 -4.49
N LEU A 196 -2.06 -5.69 -4.51
CA LEU A 196 -1.34 -6.56 -3.60
C LEU A 196 -0.32 -5.71 -2.83
N LEU A 197 -0.49 -5.63 -1.52
CA LEU A 197 0.49 -5.01 -0.62
C LEU A 197 1.50 -6.08 -0.20
N LYS A 198 2.78 -5.70 -0.14
CA LYS A 198 3.86 -6.56 0.30
C LYS A 198 4.86 -5.84 1.18
N VAL A 199 5.57 -6.62 2.00
CA VAL A 199 6.90 -6.25 2.49
C VAL A 199 7.91 -7.15 1.82
N LEU A 200 8.94 -6.57 1.23
CA LEU A 200 10.05 -7.29 0.61
C LEU A 200 11.29 -7.17 1.50
N SER A 201 12.08 -8.24 1.55
CA SER A 201 13.36 -8.27 2.26
C SER A 201 14.45 -8.85 1.35
N VAL A 202 15.12 -7.95 0.62
CA VAL A 202 15.99 -8.28 -0.51
C VAL A 202 17.43 -8.46 -0.04
N ARG A 203 18.02 -9.62 -0.34
CA ARG A 203 19.44 -9.95 -0.11
C ARG A 203 20.23 -10.03 -1.41
N LYS A 204 19.65 -10.65 -2.43
CA LYS A 204 20.22 -10.78 -3.78
C LYS A 204 19.43 -9.96 -4.76
N ALA A 205 20.06 -9.52 -5.84
CA ALA A 205 19.36 -8.79 -6.88
C ALA A 205 18.22 -9.62 -7.50
N LEU A 206 17.08 -8.96 -7.73
CA LEU A 206 15.98 -9.50 -8.51
C LEU A 206 16.24 -9.30 -10.00
N SER A 207 15.49 -10.01 -10.83
CA SER A 207 15.56 -9.86 -12.28
C SER A 207 15.24 -8.43 -12.69
N ILE A 208 15.99 -7.92 -13.67
CA ILE A 208 15.60 -6.69 -14.36
C ILE A 208 14.31 -6.98 -15.10
N GLN A 209 13.31 -6.14 -14.91
CA GLN A 209 11.97 -6.33 -15.42
C GLN A 209 11.34 -5.04 -15.91
N ALA A 210 10.36 -5.19 -16.80
CA ALA A 210 9.41 -4.16 -17.16
C ALA A 210 8.01 -4.79 -17.28
N HIS A 211 6.99 -3.96 -17.09
CA HIS A 211 5.59 -4.39 -17.13
C HIS A 211 4.85 -3.68 -18.27
N PRO A 212 4.02 -4.38 -19.05
CA PRO A 212 3.31 -3.77 -20.17
C PRO A 212 2.25 -2.77 -19.69
N THR A 213 1.87 -1.86 -20.59
CA THR A 213 0.63 -1.09 -20.45
C THR A 213 -0.57 -2.05 -20.44
N LYS A 214 -1.73 -1.59 -19.98
CA LYS A 214 -2.92 -2.43 -19.93
C LYS A 214 -3.33 -2.95 -21.31
N GLU A 215 -3.37 -2.07 -22.31
CA GLU A 215 -3.66 -2.43 -23.70
C GLU A 215 -2.66 -3.49 -24.23
N HIS A 216 -1.37 -3.29 -23.99
CA HIS A 216 -0.36 -4.25 -24.45
C HIS A 216 -0.43 -5.58 -23.66
N ALA A 217 -0.79 -5.55 -22.37
CA ALA A 217 -1.00 -6.76 -21.57
C ALA A 217 -2.17 -7.60 -22.09
N GLU A 218 -3.27 -6.96 -22.51
CA GLU A 218 -4.41 -7.60 -23.16
C GLU A 218 -3.98 -8.33 -24.44
N ASP A 219 -3.20 -7.66 -25.30
CA ASP A 219 -2.66 -8.24 -26.53
C ASP A 219 -1.68 -9.40 -26.26
N LEU A 220 -0.77 -9.22 -25.31
CA LEU A 220 0.22 -10.24 -24.95
C LEU A 220 -0.44 -11.48 -24.35
N HIS A 221 -1.41 -11.30 -23.45
CA HIS A 221 -2.17 -12.42 -22.88
C HIS A 221 -2.98 -13.16 -23.94
N LYS A 222 -3.60 -12.44 -24.88
CA LYS A 222 -4.36 -13.04 -25.97
C LYS A 222 -3.49 -13.87 -26.91
N ASN A 223 -2.29 -13.38 -27.24
CA ASN A 223 -1.41 -14.03 -28.21
C ASN A 223 -0.49 -15.09 -27.57
N PHE A 224 -0.11 -14.91 -26.31
CA PHE A 224 0.85 -15.77 -25.59
C PHE A 224 0.43 -16.03 -24.13
N PRO A 225 -0.73 -16.66 -23.87
CA PRO A 225 -1.30 -16.85 -22.53
C PRO A 225 -0.43 -17.72 -21.59
N ASP A 226 0.44 -18.57 -22.15
CA ASP A 226 1.39 -19.37 -21.38
C ASP A 226 2.55 -18.54 -20.81
N LEU A 227 2.85 -17.38 -21.41
CA LEU A 227 3.91 -16.47 -20.96
C LEU A 227 3.33 -15.31 -20.15
N TYR A 228 2.21 -14.73 -20.60
CA TYR A 228 1.52 -13.61 -19.95
C TYR A 228 0.22 -14.11 -19.36
N LYS A 229 0.14 -14.12 -18.02
CA LYS A 229 -0.86 -14.91 -17.27
C LYS A 229 -2.22 -14.26 -17.15
N ASP A 230 -2.27 -12.95 -17.34
CA ASP A 230 -3.47 -12.16 -17.20
C ASP A 230 -3.43 -10.97 -18.17
N PRO A 231 -4.59 -10.36 -18.50
CA PRO A 231 -4.65 -9.19 -19.38
C PRO A 231 -4.36 -7.86 -18.65
N ASN A 232 -3.86 -7.88 -17.41
CA ASN A 232 -3.74 -6.67 -16.60
C ASN A 232 -2.35 -6.05 -16.68
N HIS A 233 -2.28 -4.74 -16.47
CA HIS A 233 -1.02 -4.04 -16.23
C HIS A 233 -0.48 -4.32 -14.83
N LYS A 234 0.77 -3.94 -14.59
CA LYS A 234 1.42 -4.08 -13.28
C LYS A 234 2.23 -2.84 -12.88
N PRO A 235 1.57 -1.69 -12.63
CA PRO A 235 2.23 -0.59 -11.96
C PRO A 235 2.60 -0.99 -10.52
N GLU A 236 3.76 -0.55 -10.05
CA GLU A 236 4.29 -0.88 -8.72
C GLU A 236 4.84 0.37 -8.02
N LEU A 237 4.76 0.43 -6.69
CA LEU A 237 5.34 1.47 -5.85
C LEU A 237 6.17 0.80 -4.77
N ALA A 238 7.46 1.13 -4.70
CA ALA A 238 8.35 0.69 -3.63
C ALA A 238 8.68 1.86 -2.70
N ILE A 239 8.52 1.66 -1.39
CA ILE A 239 8.84 2.63 -0.33
C ILE A 239 9.86 1.99 0.59
N ALA A 240 11.05 2.58 0.67
CA ALA A 240 12.16 2.03 1.43
C ALA A 240 11.86 2.01 2.94
N LEU A 241 12.07 0.86 3.59
CA LEU A 241 12.01 0.69 5.04
C LEU A 241 13.41 0.75 5.67
N THR A 242 14.42 0.28 4.94
CA THR A 242 15.84 0.45 5.26
C THR A 242 16.53 1.27 4.18
N HIS A 243 17.86 1.34 4.19
CA HIS A 243 18.56 1.63 2.93
C HIS A 243 18.14 0.60 1.89
N PHE A 244 17.72 1.05 0.71
CA PHE A 244 17.17 0.21 -0.33
C PHE A 244 17.77 0.59 -1.68
N GLU A 245 18.29 -0.40 -2.38
CA GLU A 245 19.02 -0.22 -3.63
C GLU A 245 18.23 -0.82 -4.79
N GLY A 246 18.19 -0.11 -5.91
CA GLY A 246 17.49 -0.55 -7.11
C GLY A 246 18.07 0.05 -8.38
N LEU A 247 17.80 -0.58 -9.52
CA LEU A 247 17.91 0.03 -10.84
C LEU A 247 16.53 0.53 -11.24
N CYS A 248 16.41 1.75 -11.77
CA CYS A 248 15.09 2.28 -12.16
C CYS A 248 15.17 3.31 -13.28
N GLY A 249 14.61 2.96 -14.45
CA GLY A 249 14.62 3.81 -15.64
C GLY A 249 16.02 4.02 -16.22
N PHE A 250 16.07 4.48 -17.47
CA PHE A 250 17.34 4.80 -18.12
C PHE A 250 17.92 6.10 -17.56
N ARG A 251 19.25 6.14 -17.40
CA ARG A 251 19.98 7.36 -16.98
C ARG A 251 20.10 8.38 -18.12
N PRO A 252 20.46 9.63 -17.82
CA PRO A 252 20.71 10.64 -18.84
C PRO A 252 21.75 10.15 -19.87
N LEU A 253 21.51 10.41 -21.15
CA LEU A 253 22.41 9.93 -22.22
C LEU A 253 23.85 10.40 -22.06
N SER A 254 24.07 11.58 -21.48
CA SER A 254 25.41 12.07 -21.16
C SER A 254 26.19 11.14 -20.22
N GLU A 255 25.50 10.51 -19.26
CA GLU A 255 26.10 9.53 -18.35
C GLU A 255 26.39 8.23 -19.10
N ILE A 256 25.45 7.73 -19.90
CA ILE A 256 25.64 6.53 -20.73
C ILE A 256 26.85 6.71 -21.66
N LYS A 257 26.94 7.85 -22.36
CA LYS A 257 28.11 8.21 -23.19
C LYS A 257 29.41 8.19 -22.38
N THR A 258 29.38 8.70 -21.15
CA THR A 258 30.55 8.71 -20.28
C THR A 258 31.02 7.29 -19.97
N PHE A 259 30.11 6.35 -19.72
CA PHE A 259 30.47 4.94 -19.56
C PHE A 259 31.02 4.33 -20.84
N LEU A 260 30.35 4.56 -21.99
CA LEU A 260 30.82 4.06 -23.29
C LEU A 260 32.24 4.55 -23.61
N MET A 261 32.59 5.80 -23.27
CA MET A 261 33.94 6.32 -23.49
C MET A 261 34.99 5.75 -22.52
N LYS A 262 34.59 5.30 -21.33
CA LYS A 262 35.50 4.85 -20.27
C LYS A 262 35.63 3.33 -20.16
N LEU A 263 34.70 2.59 -20.73
CA LEU A 263 34.58 1.14 -20.59
C LEU A 263 34.68 0.49 -21.97
N PRO A 264 35.90 0.17 -22.47
CA PRO A 264 36.06 -0.51 -23.75
C PRO A 264 35.33 -1.87 -23.78
N GLU A 265 35.28 -2.57 -22.65
CA GLU A 265 34.54 -3.84 -22.53
C GLU A 265 33.04 -3.64 -22.77
N LEU A 266 32.48 -2.52 -22.34
CA LEU A 266 31.08 -2.19 -22.62
C LEU A 266 30.87 -1.91 -24.12
N THR A 267 31.79 -1.22 -24.79
CA THR A 267 31.68 -0.97 -26.24
C THR A 267 31.89 -2.23 -27.07
N ASP A 268 32.74 -3.16 -26.61
CA ASP A 268 33.05 -4.39 -27.32
C ASP A 268 31.82 -5.27 -27.54
N ILE A 269 30.86 -5.25 -26.61
CA ILE A 269 29.62 -6.04 -26.68
C ILE A 269 28.47 -5.32 -27.39
N LEU A 270 28.71 -4.14 -27.94
CA LEU A 270 27.72 -3.32 -28.64
C LEU A 270 28.07 -3.21 -30.12
N SER A 271 27.08 -2.83 -30.92
CA SER A 271 27.25 -2.50 -32.33
C SER A 271 28.02 -1.19 -32.45
N GLU A 272 29.11 -1.21 -33.22
CA GLU A 272 29.95 -0.05 -33.49
C GLU A 272 29.13 1.11 -34.08
N ASP A 273 28.22 0.81 -35.01
CA ASP A 273 27.33 1.81 -35.63
C ASP A 273 26.44 2.49 -34.58
N SER A 274 25.85 1.72 -33.68
CA SER A 274 24.95 2.23 -32.63
C SER A 274 25.71 3.07 -31.60
N VAL A 275 26.91 2.63 -31.20
CA VAL A 275 27.79 3.38 -30.28
C VAL A 275 28.24 4.68 -30.92
N ASN A 276 28.72 4.66 -32.15
CA ASN A 276 29.18 5.84 -32.88
C ASN A 276 28.04 6.85 -33.08
N ALA A 277 26.85 6.38 -33.47
CA ALA A 277 25.66 7.23 -33.62
C ALA A 277 25.26 7.89 -32.29
N LEU A 278 25.26 7.14 -31.19
CA LEU A 278 24.96 7.69 -29.88
C LEU A 278 26.02 8.70 -29.45
N LEU A 279 27.31 8.39 -29.58
CA LEU A 279 28.42 9.28 -29.19
C LEU A 279 28.41 10.60 -29.99
N ALA A 280 28.16 10.54 -31.30
CA ALA A 280 28.09 11.71 -32.18
C ALA A 280 26.88 12.63 -31.92
N HIS A 281 25.87 12.18 -31.17
CA HIS A 281 24.66 12.98 -30.91
C HIS A 281 24.93 14.20 -30.01
N ASN A 282 24.79 15.42 -30.55
CA ASN A 282 25.09 16.66 -29.83
C ASN A 282 23.86 17.40 -29.26
N ALA A 283 22.76 16.67 -29.03
CA ALA A 283 21.55 17.09 -28.30
C ALA A 283 20.76 18.28 -28.92
N VAL A 284 19.77 17.96 -29.77
CA VAL A 284 18.61 18.84 -30.10
C VAL A 284 17.31 18.03 -30.34
N ASN A 285 17.37 16.78 -30.79
CA ASN A 285 16.20 15.96 -31.15
C ASN A 285 16.06 14.66 -30.33
N ASP A 286 14.87 14.04 -30.46
CA ASP A 286 14.45 12.77 -29.85
C ASP A 286 15.54 11.70 -29.93
N SER A 287 16.06 11.35 -28.77
CA SER A 287 17.18 10.43 -28.60
C SER A 287 16.75 9.01 -28.22
N THR A 288 15.44 8.78 -28.17
CA THR A 288 14.79 7.51 -27.80
C THR A 288 15.22 6.38 -28.74
N SER A 289 15.31 6.65 -30.06
CA SER A 289 15.75 5.66 -31.06
C SER A 289 17.21 5.24 -30.85
N LEU A 290 18.11 6.18 -30.57
CA LEU A 290 19.53 5.88 -30.37
C LEU A 290 19.75 5.01 -29.12
N LEU A 291 19.04 5.32 -28.03
CA LEU A 291 19.10 4.50 -26.82
C LEU A 291 18.53 3.10 -27.07
N LYS A 292 17.41 3.03 -27.80
CA LYS A 292 16.82 1.77 -28.23
C LYS A 292 17.80 0.92 -29.04
N ASP A 293 18.49 1.50 -30.01
CA ASP A 293 19.45 0.78 -30.86
C ASP A 293 20.62 0.20 -30.06
N VAL A 294 21.19 1.00 -29.15
CA VAL A 294 22.29 0.53 -28.28
C VAL A 294 21.81 -0.54 -27.31
N PHE A 295 20.64 -0.35 -26.68
CA PHE A 295 20.10 -1.34 -25.75
C PHE A 295 19.68 -2.63 -26.46
N GLN A 296 19.11 -2.54 -27.67
CA GLN A 296 18.85 -3.69 -28.53
C GLN A 296 20.14 -4.44 -28.85
N SER A 297 21.22 -3.72 -29.16
CA SER A 297 22.52 -4.35 -29.40
C SER A 297 23.03 -5.12 -28.18
N LEU A 298 22.85 -4.58 -26.97
CA LEU A 298 23.19 -5.29 -25.73
C LEU A 298 22.38 -6.58 -25.58
N MET A 299 21.05 -6.47 -25.72
CA MET A 299 20.11 -7.58 -25.46
C MET A 299 20.19 -8.70 -26.50
N THR A 300 20.77 -8.44 -27.66
CA THR A 300 20.95 -9.42 -28.75
C THR A 300 22.39 -9.92 -28.89
N CYS A 301 23.31 -9.44 -28.03
CA CYS A 301 24.70 -9.86 -28.04
C CYS A 301 24.85 -11.34 -27.64
N ASP A 302 25.86 -12.01 -28.20
CA ASP A 302 26.17 -13.39 -27.86
C ASP A 302 26.53 -13.53 -26.37
N LYS A 303 25.97 -14.55 -25.72
CA LYS A 303 26.14 -14.76 -24.27
C LYS A 303 27.59 -15.04 -23.87
N ASN A 304 28.37 -15.74 -24.71
CA ASN A 304 29.78 -15.98 -24.40
C ASN A 304 30.58 -14.69 -24.51
N LYS A 305 30.26 -13.86 -25.50
CA LYS A 305 30.87 -12.52 -25.63
C LYS A 305 30.56 -11.64 -24.42
N ILE A 306 29.31 -11.63 -23.94
CA ILE A 306 28.91 -10.96 -22.70
C ILE A 306 29.74 -11.47 -21.51
N SER A 307 29.80 -12.80 -21.31
CA SER A 307 30.52 -13.39 -20.17
C SER A 307 32.01 -13.04 -20.18
N ASN A 308 32.69 -13.23 -21.32
CA ASN A 308 34.12 -12.91 -21.46
C ASN A 308 34.40 -11.42 -21.23
N SER A 309 33.49 -10.56 -21.68
CA SER A 309 33.60 -9.11 -21.50
C SER A 309 33.40 -8.70 -20.04
N LEU A 310 32.50 -9.35 -19.31
CA LEU A 310 32.31 -9.12 -17.87
C LEU A 310 33.54 -9.52 -17.07
N GLU A 311 34.12 -10.69 -17.37
CA GLU A 311 35.35 -11.16 -16.72
C GLU A 311 36.51 -10.17 -16.94
N SER A 312 36.69 -9.71 -18.19
CA SER A 312 37.70 -8.71 -18.53
C SER A 312 37.48 -7.39 -17.79
N LEU A 313 36.22 -6.93 -17.73
CA LEU A 313 35.86 -5.69 -17.03
C LEU A 313 36.13 -5.78 -15.53
N LEU A 314 35.73 -6.90 -14.90
CA LEU A 314 35.98 -7.14 -13.47
C LEU A 314 37.47 -7.16 -13.16
N GLN A 315 38.27 -7.88 -13.96
CA GLN A 315 39.71 -7.97 -13.76
C GLN A 315 40.39 -6.60 -13.88
N ARG A 316 40.00 -5.79 -14.87
CA ARG A 316 40.55 -4.44 -15.04
C ARG A 316 40.20 -3.56 -13.86
N LEU A 317 38.90 -3.45 -13.54
CA LEU A 317 38.42 -2.55 -12.48
C LEU A 317 38.93 -2.96 -11.08
N GLU A 318 39.23 -4.23 -10.84
CA GLU A 318 39.82 -4.67 -9.57
C GLU A 318 41.20 -4.04 -9.29
N THR A 319 41.94 -3.69 -10.34
CA THR A 319 43.28 -3.09 -10.23
C THR A 319 43.28 -1.56 -10.18
N GLU A 320 42.14 -0.92 -10.43
CA GLU A 320 41.98 0.53 -10.36
C GLU A 320 41.93 1.02 -8.91
N ASP A 321 42.19 2.31 -8.70
CA ASP A 321 42.05 2.93 -7.38
C ASP A 321 40.59 3.03 -6.91
N GLU A 322 40.37 3.16 -5.59
CA GLU A 322 39.02 3.19 -4.98
C GLU A 322 38.10 4.27 -5.59
N SER A 323 38.65 5.42 -6.00
CA SER A 323 37.85 6.51 -6.58
C SER A 323 37.36 6.14 -7.98
N THR A 324 38.21 5.51 -8.79
CA THR A 324 37.87 5.00 -10.11
C THR A 324 36.90 3.82 -10.01
N GLN A 325 37.12 2.90 -9.06
CA GLN A 325 36.20 1.79 -8.78
C GLN A 325 34.79 2.28 -8.43
N SER A 326 34.68 3.27 -7.55
CA SER A 326 33.39 3.87 -7.19
C SER A 326 32.72 4.56 -8.39
N LEU A 327 33.50 5.36 -9.14
CA LEU A 327 33.01 6.08 -10.32
C LEU A 327 32.49 5.15 -11.43
N LEU A 328 33.13 3.99 -11.60
CA LEU A 328 32.79 2.99 -12.62
C LEU A 328 31.92 1.83 -12.08
N LEU A 329 31.35 2.02 -10.89
CA LEU A 329 30.39 1.10 -10.27
C LEU A 329 30.93 -0.32 -10.03
N TYR A 330 32.24 -0.47 -9.81
CA TYR A 330 32.88 -1.77 -9.61
C TYR A 330 32.29 -2.58 -8.45
N PRO A 331 32.01 -2.02 -7.25
CA PRO A 331 31.40 -2.80 -6.16
C PRO A 331 30.04 -3.40 -6.55
N LEU A 332 29.21 -2.62 -7.25
CA LEU A 332 27.91 -3.07 -7.73
C LEU A 332 28.07 -4.15 -8.82
N LEU A 333 28.95 -3.94 -9.81
CA LEU A 333 29.24 -4.92 -10.84
C LEU A 333 29.69 -6.26 -10.23
N LYS A 334 30.61 -6.21 -9.25
CA LYS A 334 31.12 -7.39 -8.55
C LYS A 334 30.01 -8.14 -7.82
N GLN A 335 29.10 -7.42 -7.15
CA GLN A 335 27.94 -8.02 -6.49
C GLN A 335 26.98 -8.67 -7.50
N LEU A 336 26.60 -7.96 -8.57
CA LEU A 336 25.70 -8.48 -9.59
C LEU A 336 26.26 -9.72 -10.27
N HIS A 337 27.55 -9.72 -10.60
CA HIS A 337 28.21 -10.88 -11.20
C HIS A 337 28.32 -12.05 -10.22
N ALA A 338 28.50 -11.81 -8.91
CA ALA A 338 28.50 -12.87 -7.92
C ALA A 338 27.11 -13.53 -7.78
N ASP A 339 26.03 -12.75 -7.87
CA ASP A 339 24.66 -13.26 -7.87
C ASP A 339 24.28 -13.93 -9.20
N PHE A 340 24.73 -13.38 -10.33
CA PHE A 340 24.42 -13.80 -11.69
C PHE A 340 25.66 -13.82 -12.61
N PRO A 341 26.54 -14.84 -12.48
CA PRO A 341 27.77 -14.91 -13.26
C PRO A 341 27.50 -14.91 -14.77
N GLY A 342 28.15 -13.99 -15.48
CA GLY A 342 28.07 -13.88 -16.95
C GLY A 342 26.72 -13.35 -17.49
N ASP A 343 25.80 -12.88 -16.64
CA ASP A 343 24.49 -12.40 -17.07
C ASP A 343 24.57 -10.97 -17.66
N VAL A 344 23.88 -10.75 -18.79
CA VAL A 344 23.80 -9.45 -19.49
C VAL A 344 23.33 -8.30 -18.60
N GLY A 345 22.49 -8.60 -17.60
CA GLY A 345 22.01 -7.64 -16.62
C GLY A 345 23.10 -7.01 -15.76
N CYS A 346 24.29 -7.60 -15.68
CA CYS A 346 25.44 -7.00 -14.99
C CYS A 346 25.91 -5.69 -15.67
N PHE A 347 25.60 -5.48 -16.95
CA PHE A 347 25.87 -4.22 -17.64
C PHE A 347 24.76 -3.17 -17.47
N ALA A 348 23.59 -3.55 -16.95
CA ALA A 348 22.47 -2.64 -16.79
C ALA A 348 22.75 -1.38 -15.96
N PRO A 349 23.59 -1.38 -14.91
CA PRO A 349 23.95 -0.16 -14.18
C PRO A 349 24.57 0.94 -15.05
N TYR A 350 25.13 0.62 -16.21
CA TYR A 350 25.70 1.60 -17.15
C TYR A 350 24.64 2.26 -18.04
N PHE A 351 23.44 1.68 -18.12
CA PHE A 351 22.29 2.20 -18.88
C PHE A 351 21.17 2.73 -17.99
N MET A 352 21.04 2.21 -16.77
CA MET A 352 19.94 2.50 -15.84
C MET A 352 20.40 3.31 -14.62
N ASN A 353 19.50 4.09 -14.02
CA ASN A 353 19.82 4.81 -12.80
C ASN A 353 20.01 3.81 -11.65
N TYR A 354 21.18 3.83 -11.01
CA TYR A 354 21.41 3.15 -9.74
C TYR A 354 20.89 4.01 -8.58
N MET A 355 19.73 3.63 -8.06
CA MET A 355 18.99 4.34 -7.03
C MET A 355 19.35 3.79 -5.65
N GLN A 356 19.74 4.70 -4.74
CA GLN A 356 19.99 4.42 -3.33
C GLN A 356 18.99 5.21 -2.48
N LEU A 357 17.94 4.53 -2.04
CA LEU A 357 16.83 5.13 -1.31
C LEU A 357 17.08 5.07 0.21
N ARG A 358 16.86 6.19 0.89
CA ARG A 358 16.78 6.25 2.36
C ARG A 358 15.39 5.81 2.83
N PRO A 359 15.25 5.34 4.08
CA PRO A 359 13.93 5.03 4.66
C PRO A 359 12.91 6.16 4.43
N GLY A 360 11.73 5.79 3.92
CA GLY A 360 10.65 6.72 3.56
C GLY A 360 10.78 7.37 2.17
N GLN A 361 11.87 7.17 1.43
CA GLN A 361 11.91 7.51 0.01
C GLN A 361 11.24 6.41 -0.82
N ALA A 362 10.64 6.79 -1.94
CA ALA A 362 9.91 5.87 -2.80
C ALA A 362 10.26 6.05 -4.28
N ILE A 363 9.99 5.02 -5.06
CA ILE A 363 10.02 5.04 -6.53
C ILE A 363 8.73 4.43 -7.06
N PHE A 364 8.17 5.03 -8.12
CA PHE A 364 7.01 4.49 -8.83
C PHE A 364 7.44 3.88 -10.15
N LEU A 365 7.08 2.63 -10.34
CA LEU A 365 7.43 1.79 -11.49
C LEU A 365 6.25 1.78 -12.44
N LYS A 366 6.24 2.76 -13.34
CA LYS A 366 5.21 2.87 -14.38
C LYS A 366 5.38 1.77 -15.44
N PRO A 367 4.35 1.49 -16.25
CA PRO A 367 4.47 0.58 -17.38
C PRO A 367 5.63 0.95 -18.31
N ASN A 368 6.24 -0.06 -18.93
CA ASN A 368 7.34 0.02 -19.89
C ASN A 368 8.65 0.62 -19.34
N LEU A 369 8.74 0.85 -18.03
CA LEU A 369 9.95 1.32 -17.36
C LEU A 369 10.77 0.12 -16.86
N PRO A 370 12.04 -0.04 -17.29
CA PRO A 370 12.88 -1.11 -16.79
C PRO A 370 13.33 -0.82 -15.36
N HIS A 371 13.34 -1.83 -14.50
CA HIS A 371 13.77 -1.70 -13.10
C HIS A 371 14.20 -3.04 -12.50
N ALA A 372 14.93 -3.00 -11.39
CA ALA A 372 15.33 -4.16 -10.59
C ALA A 372 15.54 -3.74 -9.14
N TYR A 373 15.20 -4.60 -8.17
CA TYR A 373 15.58 -4.38 -6.77
C TYR A 373 16.86 -5.15 -6.47
N LEU A 374 17.80 -4.51 -5.77
CA LEU A 374 19.15 -5.03 -5.57
C LEU A 374 19.38 -5.48 -4.13
N SER A 375 19.00 -4.65 -3.16
CA SER A 375 19.18 -4.95 -1.74
C SER A 375 18.28 -4.07 -0.86
N GLY A 376 18.04 -4.52 0.38
CA GLY A 376 17.30 -3.76 1.40
C GLY A 376 15.86 -4.23 1.62
N ASP A 377 15.16 -3.58 2.54
CA ASP A 377 13.76 -3.87 2.87
C ASP A 377 12.86 -2.72 2.41
N CYS A 378 11.69 -3.04 1.85
CA CYS A 378 10.72 -2.06 1.39
C CYS A 378 9.27 -2.54 1.58
N VAL A 379 8.34 -1.58 1.63
CA VAL A 379 6.93 -1.82 1.33
C VAL A 379 6.77 -1.72 -0.18
N GLU A 380 6.13 -2.71 -0.79
CA GLU A 380 5.73 -2.68 -2.19
C GLU A 380 4.21 -2.72 -2.28
N CYS A 381 3.61 -1.89 -3.14
CA CYS A 381 2.22 -2.05 -3.53
C CYS A 381 2.14 -2.08 -5.06
N MET A 382 1.40 -3.06 -5.58
CA MET A 382 1.28 -3.28 -7.02
C MET A 382 -0.15 -3.60 -7.41
N ALA A 383 -0.53 -3.35 -8.67
CA ALA A 383 -1.77 -3.89 -9.21
C ALA A 383 -1.69 -5.43 -9.27
N CYS A 384 -2.84 -6.10 -9.19
CA CYS A 384 -2.89 -7.57 -9.27
C CYS A 384 -2.60 -8.06 -10.70
N SER A 385 -1.34 -8.43 -10.96
CA SER A 385 -0.88 -9.06 -12.21
C SER A 385 0.42 -9.86 -12.00
N ASP A 386 0.59 -10.93 -12.77
CA ASP A 386 1.80 -11.76 -12.82
C ASP A 386 2.65 -11.50 -14.09
N ASN A 387 2.28 -10.50 -14.91
CA ASN A 387 3.00 -10.17 -16.15
C ASN A 387 4.36 -9.53 -15.87
N VAL A 388 5.43 -10.19 -16.33
CA VAL A 388 6.82 -9.74 -16.16
C VAL A 388 7.61 -10.01 -17.44
N VAL A 389 8.11 -8.95 -18.09
CA VAL A 389 9.08 -9.06 -19.18
C VAL A 389 10.47 -8.81 -18.61
N ARG A 390 11.35 -9.81 -18.70
CA ARG A 390 12.69 -9.76 -18.08
C ARG A 390 13.73 -9.20 -19.05
N ALA A 391 14.80 -8.63 -18.50
CA ALA A 391 15.92 -8.05 -19.25
C ALA A 391 17.31 -8.47 -18.75
N GLY A 392 17.39 -9.40 -17.79
CA GLY A 392 18.64 -9.87 -17.20
C GLY A 392 18.53 -10.10 -15.70
N LEU A 393 19.65 -10.43 -15.06
CA LEU A 393 19.76 -10.86 -13.66
C LEU A 393 18.80 -12.02 -13.38
N THR A 394 18.76 -13.01 -14.28
CA THR A 394 17.76 -14.07 -14.19
C THR A 394 18.17 -15.34 -14.92
N PRO A 395 17.93 -16.53 -14.33
CA PRO A 395 18.04 -17.79 -15.06
C PRO A 395 16.80 -18.07 -15.92
N LYS A 396 15.73 -17.26 -15.82
CA LYS A 396 14.46 -17.46 -16.52
C LYS A 396 14.52 -16.95 -17.95
N HIS A 397 13.53 -17.32 -18.75
CA HIS A 397 13.39 -16.84 -20.12
C HIS A 397 13.29 -15.31 -20.21
N ILE A 398 13.93 -14.75 -21.24
CA ILE A 398 13.95 -13.33 -21.60
C ILE A 398 13.32 -13.22 -23.00
N ASP A 399 12.13 -12.63 -23.08
CA ASP A 399 11.46 -12.33 -24.35
C ASP A 399 12.03 -11.01 -24.90
N VAL A 400 13.17 -11.13 -25.58
CA VAL A 400 13.94 -9.99 -26.12
C VAL A 400 13.13 -9.16 -27.12
N PRO A 401 12.40 -9.74 -28.10
CA PRO A 401 11.55 -8.96 -29.01
C PRO A 401 10.51 -8.11 -28.29
N THR A 402 9.75 -8.68 -27.35
CA THR A 402 8.73 -7.93 -26.60
C THR A 402 9.38 -6.85 -25.74
N LEU A 403 10.48 -7.18 -25.04
CA LEU A 403 11.24 -6.22 -24.24
C LEU A 403 11.67 -5.01 -25.07
N ILE A 404 12.37 -5.25 -26.18
CA ILE A 404 12.90 -4.14 -27.00
C ILE A 404 11.77 -3.29 -27.57
N GLY A 405 10.65 -3.92 -27.94
CA GLY A 405 9.49 -3.26 -28.52
C GLY A 405 8.74 -2.38 -27.52
N MET A 406 8.66 -2.78 -26.25
CA MET A 406 7.77 -2.15 -25.28
C MET A 406 8.39 -1.01 -24.46
N LEU A 407 9.71 -1.02 -24.20
CA LEU A 407 10.32 -0.05 -23.29
C LEU A 407 10.15 1.39 -23.78
N ASP A 408 10.02 2.34 -22.83
CA ASP A 408 9.76 3.75 -23.16
C ASP A 408 10.99 4.53 -23.66
N TYR A 409 12.20 4.00 -23.43
CA TYR A 409 13.53 4.57 -23.74
C TYR A 409 13.68 6.06 -23.40
N THR A 410 12.89 6.53 -22.44
CA THR A 410 13.03 7.89 -21.91
C THR A 410 14.16 7.88 -20.90
N SER A 411 15.05 8.87 -20.95
CA SER A 411 16.10 9.05 -19.95
C SER A 411 15.62 9.94 -18.81
N TYR A 412 15.96 9.58 -17.59
CA TYR A 412 15.56 10.28 -16.37
C TYR A 412 16.77 10.61 -15.53
N LYS A 413 16.81 11.80 -14.93
CA LYS A 413 17.71 12.09 -13.83
C LYS A 413 17.26 11.31 -12.59
N PRO A 414 18.18 10.90 -11.70
CA PRO A 414 17.82 10.22 -10.45
C PRO A 414 16.76 10.96 -9.62
N SER A 415 16.79 12.30 -9.59
CA SER A 415 15.78 13.10 -8.88
C SER A 415 14.36 12.99 -9.44
N GLU A 416 14.23 12.73 -10.74
CA GLU A 416 12.93 12.57 -11.42
C GLU A 416 12.32 11.18 -11.14
N MET A 417 13.14 10.22 -10.73
CA MET A 417 12.70 8.88 -10.36
C MET A 417 12.13 8.81 -8.94
N LEU A 418 12.44 9.79 -8.08
CA LEU A 418 11.93 9.84 -6.71
C LEU A 418 10.44 10.21 -6.70
N PHE A 419 9.63 9.34 -6.09
CA PHE A 419 8.21 9.55 -5.90
C PHE A 419 7.95 10.13 -4.50
N THR A 420 7.68 11.42 -4.43
CA THR A 420 7.53 12.16 -3.16
C THR A 420 6.10 12.06 -2.64
N PRO A 421 5.87 11.81 -1.33
CA PRO A 421 4.51 11.78 -0.77
C PRO A 421 3.94 13.18 -0.61
N GLN A 422 2.61 13.25 -0.52
CA GLN A 422 1.87 14.43 -0.10
C GLN A 422 1.44 14.25 1.36
N MET A 423 1.63 15.27 2.21
CA MET A 423 1.09 15.23 3.58
C MET A 423 -0.43 15.29 3.52
N GLU A 424 -1.11 14.43 4.27
CA GLU A 424 -2.58 14.49 4.43
C GLU A 424 -2.97 15.17 5.74
N ASP A 425 -2.23 14.89 6.82
CA ASP A 425 -2.34 15.57 8.11
C ASP A 425 -0.99 15.50 8.87
N GLU A 426 -0.98 15.77 10.17
CA GLU A 426 0.24 15.76 10.99
C GLU A 426 0.82 14.34 11.23
N ASN A 427 -0.02 13.30 11.12
CA ASN A 427 0.34 11.90 11.40
C ASN A 427 0.42 11.04 10.13
N SER A 428 0.06 11.58 8.96
CA SER A 428 -0.03 10.78 7.73
C SER A 428 0.40 11.51 6.46
N CYS A 429 1.05 10.74 5.58
CA CYS A 429 1.38 11.17 4.22
C CYS A 429 1.09 10.05 3.22
N ILE A 430 0.84 10.42 1.97
CA ILE A 430 0.35 9.52 0.94
C ILE A 430 1.17 9.61 -0.35
N TRP A 431 1.49 8.45 -0.91
CA TRP A 431 1.94 8.30 -2.29
C TRP A 431 0.74 7.92 -3.15
N ARG A 432 0.38 8.77 -4.11
CA ARG A 432 -0.72 8.56 -5.07
C ARG A 432 -0.19 8.40 -6.49
N PRO A 433 0.24 7.19 -6.90
CA PRO A 433 0.57 6.95 -8.29
C PRO A 433 -0.60 7.28 -9.23
N PRO A 434 -0.35 7.65 -10.49
CA PRO A 434 -1.39 8.01 -11.46
C PRO A 434 -2.11 6.78 -12.02
N VAL A 435 -2.50 5.85 -11.14
CA VAL A 435 -3.25 4.63 -11.45
C VAL A 435 -4.39 4.47 -10.45
N PRO A 436 -5.53 3.91 -10.87
CA PRO A 436 -6.68 3.74 -9.98
C PRO A 436 -6.52 2.59 -8.98
N ASP A 437 -5.61 1.67 -9.27
CA ASP A 437 -5.44 0.40 -8.57
C ASP A 437 -5.09 0.63 -7.09
N PHE A 438 -4.15 1.53 -6.78
CA PHE A 438 -3.72 1.76 -5.41
C PHE A 438 -3.11 3.13 -5.14
N ALA A 439 -3.11 3.48 -3.86
CA ALA A 439 -2.26 4.46 -3.22
C ALA A 439 -1.77 3.89 -1.88
N VAL A 440 -0.67 4.40 -1.34
CA VAL A 440 -0.12 3.95 -0.05
C VAL A 440 0.01 5.14 0.89
N VAL A 441 -0.57 5.00 2.09
CA VAL A 441 -0.48 5.98 3.17
C VAL A 441 0.54 5.46 4.19
N LYS A 442 1.51 6.28 4.57
CA LYS A 442 2.28 6.06 5.79
C LYS A 442 1.57 6.79 6.92
N ILE A 443 1.30 6.07 8.00
CA ILE A 443 0.75 6.60 9.25
C ILE A 443 1.84 6.46 10.30
N LYS A 444 2.15 7.56 10.99
CA LYS A 444 3.07 7.58 12.12
C LYS A 444 2.45 8.38 13.25
N VAL A 445 2.14 7.69 14.35
CA VAL A 445 1.57 8.29 15.56
C VAL A 445 2.63 8.24 16.64
N GLU A 446 3.14 9.41 17.02
CA GLU A 446 4.12 9.56 18.09
C GLU A 446 3.47 9.38 19.46
N ASN A 447 4.30 9.19 20.50
CA ASN A 447 3.85 9.03 21.89
C ASN A 447 2.91 10.18 22.30
N GLY A 448 1.70 9.87 22.75
CA GLY A 448 0.71 10.88 23.12
C GLY A 448 -0.74 10.44 22.90
N ASP A 449 -1.54 11.37 22.38
CA ASP A 449 -2.98 11.19 22.16
C ASP A 449 -3.30 10.20 21.04
N SER A 450 -4.49 9.61 21.11
CA SER A 450 -4.99 8.72 20.06
C SER A 450 -5.22 9.45 18.74
N TYR A 451 -4.89 8.81 17.63
CA TYR A 451 -5.09 9.33 16.27
C TYR A 451 -6.22 8.57 15.55
N ASN A 452 -7.15 9.29 14.94
CA ASN A 452 -8.16 8.71 14.07
C ASN A 452 -7.71 8.82 12.61
N THR A 453 -7.63 7.71 11.90
CA THR A 453 -7.30 7.71 10.47
C THR A 453 -8.37 8.44 9.65
N ILE A 454 -7.95 9.06 8.55
CA ILE A 454 -8.86 9.60 7.53
C ILE A 454 -9.76 8.47 6.97
N VAL A 455 -11.08 8.68 7.03
CA VAL A 455 -12.08 7.76 6.45
C VAL A 455 -11.90 7.67 4.94
N ARG A 456 -11.82 6.44 4.41
CA ARG A 456 -11.70 6.17 2.96
C ARG A 456 -12.97 5.53 2.43
N SER A 457 -13.39 5.92 1.23
CA SER A 457 -14.53 5.28 0.53
C SER A 457 -14.19 3.90 -0.04
N SER A 458 -12.91 3.50 -0.02
CA SER A 458 -12.40 2.21 -0.46
C SER A 458 -11.94 1.33 0.72
N PRO A 459 -11.91 0.00 0.56
CA PRO A 459 -11.26 -0.89 1.52
C PRO A 459 -9.77 -0.60 1.55
N SER A 460 -9.17 -1.01 2.65
CA SER A 460 -7.73 -0.89 2.82
C SER A 460 -7.14 -2.08 3.56
N ILE A 461 -5.85 -2.29 3.34
CA ILE A 461 -5.05 -3.26 4.07
C ILE A 461 -3.90 -2.48 4.72
N LEU A 462 -3.76 -2.65 6.02
CA LEU A 462 -2.76 -1.95 6.82
C LEU A 462 -1.80 -2.96 7.45
N ILE A 463 -0.50 -2.64 7.46
CA ILE A 463 0.51 -3.37 8.21
C ILE A 463 1.22 -2.43 9.18
N VAL A 464 1.33 -2.83 10.44
CA VAL A 464 2.19 -2.15 11.43
C VAL A 464 3.63 -2.60 11.19
N ILE A 465 4.54 -1.66 10.96
CA ILE A 465 5.96 -1.95 10.67
C ILE A 465 6.85 -1.76 11.89
N SER A 466 6.53 -0.80 12.77
CA SER A 466 7.29 -0.58 13.99
C SER A 466 6.44 0.04 15.09
N GLY A 467 6.94 -0.03 16.33
CA GLY A 467 6.27 0.52 17.50
C GLY A 467 5.35 -0.47 18.20
N SER A 468 4.52 0.03 19.10
CA SER A 468 3.60 -0.77 19.91
C SER A 468 2.43 0.07 20.42
N GLY A 469 1.26 -0.55 20.57
CA GLY A 469 0.07 0.07 21.14
C GLY A 469 -1.20 -0.71 20.77
N GLU A 470 -2.27 0.02 20.51
CA GLU A 470 -3.57 -0.54 20.14
C GLU A 470 -4.13 0.15 18.89
N VAL A 471 -4.86 -0.62 18.08
CA VAL A 471 -5.62 -0.15 16.93
C VAL A 471 -7.07 -0.60 17.11
N CYS A 472 -8.01 0.32 17.06
CA CYS A 472 -9.42 0.05 17.35
C CYS A 472 -10.35 0.55 16.23
N ASP A 473 -11.21 -0.33 15.70
CA ASP A 473 -12.43 0.06 14.95
C ASP A 473 -13.65 -0.02 15.88
N THR A 474 -13.96 -1.25 16.32
CA THR A 474 -15.00 -1.54 17.32
C THR A 474 -14.41 -2.17 18.59
N GLU A 475 -13.52 -3.15 18.42
CA GLU A 475 -12.74 -3.79 19.47
C GLU A 475 -11.24 -3.51 19.28
N PRO A 476 -10.46 -3.39 20.36
CA PRO A 476 -9.03 -3.13 20.29
C PRO A 476 -8.25 -4.37 19.78
N ILE A 477 -7.34 -4.13 18.85
CA ILE A 477 -6.35 -5.08 18.34
C ILE A 477 -4.98 -4.58 18.78
N ALA A 478 -4.11 -5.48 19.24
CA ALA A 478 -2.74 -5.11 19.57
C ALA A 478 -1.99 -4.63 18.33
N ALA A 479 -1.51 -3.39 18.34
CA ALA A 479 -0.71 -2.84 17.25
C ALA A 479 0.75 -3.22 17.47
N LYS A 480 1.17 -4.37 16.91
CA LYS A 480 2.56 -4.85 16.97
C LYS A 480 3.14 -4.99 15.57
N PRO A 481 4.47 -4.90 15.39
CA PRO A 481 5.09 -5.10 14.09
C PRO A 481 4.64 -6.43 13.49
N GLY A 482 4.21 -6.39 12.22
CA GLY A 482 3.71 -7.52 11.46
C GLY A 482 2.21 -7.79 11.59
N VAL A 483 1.49 -7.12 12.49
CA VAL A 483 0.03 -7.19 12.54
C VAL A 483 -0.53 -6.54 11.28
N VAL A 484 -1.39 -7.29 10.58
CA VAL A 484 -2.03 -6.86 9.33
C VAL A 484 -3.54 -6.81 9.55
N ILE A 485 -4.17 -5.71 9.14
CA ILE A 485 -5.61 -5.48 9.34
C ILE A 485 -6.26 -5.14 8.00
N PHE A 486 -7.35 -5.82 7.67
CA PHE A 486 -8.27 -5.39 6.62
C PHE A 486 -9.31 -4.42 7.19
N LEU A 487 -9.44 -3.24 6.59
CA LEU A 487 -10.46 -2.27 6.97
C LEU A 487 -11.45 -2.10 5.81
N LYS A 488 -12.73 -2.31 6.09
CA LYS A 488 -13.80 -2.11 5.12
C LYS A 488 -13.88 -0.65 4.66
N ALA A 489 -14.45 -0.43 3.48
CA ALA A 489 -14.81 0.90 3.01
C ALA A 489 -15.64 1.69 4.03
N SER A 490 -15.42 2.99 4.07
CA SER A 490 -16.11 3.98 4.92
C SER A 490 -16.00 3.73 6.42
N ARG A 491 -14.91 3.08 6.84
CA ARG A 491 -14.53 2.90 8.24
C ARG A 491 -13.24 3.66 8.56
N GLN A 492 -12.94 3.80 9.85
CA GLN A 492 -11.72 4.41 10.35
C GLN A 492 -11.14 3.54 11.46
N LEU A 493 -9.84 3.71 11.71
CA LEU A 493 -9.15 3.11 12.84
C LEU A 493 -8.70 4.21 13.81
N THR A 494 -8.74 3.90 15.09
CA THR A 494 -8.13 4.70 16.15
C THR A 494 -6.83 4.05 16.56
N PHE A 495 -5.71 4.75 16.38
CA PHE A 495 -4.38 4.34 16.82
C PHE A 495 -4.09 4.95 18.18
N THR A 496 -3.69 4.13 19.15
CA THR A 496 -3.28 4.55 20.48
C THR A 496 -1.92 3.95 20.81
N PRO A 497 -0.82 4.71 20.67
CA PRO A 497 0.50 4.21 21.04
C PRO A 497 0.59 3.83 22.52
N ALA A 498 1.38 2.81 22.82
CA ALA A 498 1.72 2.49 24.21
C ALA A 498 2.58 3.62 24.83
N PRO A 499 2.58 3.78 26.17
CA PRO A 499 3.40 4.80 26.82
C PRO A 499 4.88 4.70 26.41
N ASN A 500 5.46 5.83 25.98
CA ASN A 500 6.85 5.94 25.51
C ASN A 500 7.15 5.10 24.24
N SER A 501 6.12 4.83 23.44
CA SER A 501 6.23 4.16 22.13
C SER A 501 5.61 5.04 21.06
N HIS A 502 5.89 4.70 19.79
CA HIS A 502 5.14 5.18 18.62
C HIS A 502 4.37 4.01 18.00
N ILE A 503 3.60 4.29 16.94
CA ILE A 503 3.13 3.29 15.96
C ILE A 503 3.45 3.82 14.57
N GLU A 504 4.15 3.04 13.75
CA GLU A 504 4.31 3.31 12.31
C GLU A 504 3.67 2.18 11.50
N ALA A 505 2.79 2.55 10.57
CA ALA A 505 2.06 1.63 9.72
C ALA A 505 2.00 2.12 8.27
N TYR A 506 1.83 1.19 7.34
CA TYR A 506 1.56 1.47 5.93
C TYR A 506 0.19 0.91 5.56
N GLN A 507 -0.65 1.76 4.97
CA GLN A 507 -2.01 1.44 4.55
C GLN A 507 -2.11 1.52 3.03
N ALA A 508 -2.34 0.40 2.37
CA ALA A 508 -2.71 0.38 0.96
C ALA A 508 -4.22 0.61 0.82
N ILE A 509 -4.60 1.54 -0.06
CA ILE A 509 -5.99 1.91 -0.36
C ILE A 509 -6.20 1.85 -1.87
N CYS A 510 -7.44 1.66 -2.32
CA CYS A 510 -7.76 1.85 -3.74
C CYS A 510 -7.81 3.36 -4.07
N ASN A 511 -7.27 3.76 -5.23
CA ASN A 511 -7.11 5.17 -5.65
C ASN A 511 -8.16 5.57 -6.70
N VAL A 512 -9.43 5.29 -6.42
CA VAL A 512 -10.60 5.58 -7.29
C VAL A 512 -11.35 6.83 -6.92
#